data_AF-A0A6P3GDX4-F1
#
_entry.id   AF-A0A6P3GDX4-F1
#
_cell.length_a   1.000
_cell.length_b   1.000
_cell.length_c   1.000
_cell.angle_alpha   90.00
_cell.angle_beta   90.00
_cell.angle_gamma   90.00
#
_symmetry.space_group_name_H-M   'P 1'
#
loop_
_entity.id
_entity.type
_entity.pdbx_description
1 polymer ?
#
loop_
_entity_poly.entity_id
_entity_poly.type
_entity_poly.pdbx_seq_one_letter_code
_entity_poly.pdbx_strand_id
1 'polypeptide(L)'
;MAKNPPENCEDCHILNAEAFKSKKICKLLKICGLVFGILALTLIVLFWGSKHFWPETPKKTYDMEHTFYSNGEKKKIYMEIDPITKTEIFRSGNGTDETLEVHDFKNGYTGIYFVGLQKCFIKTQIKVIPEFSEPEEEIDE
;
A
#
# COMPACT_ATOMS: atom_id res chain seq x y z
N MET A 1 66.77 -61.79 8.67
CA MET A 1 65.50 -62.03 7.94
C MET A 1 64.43 -61.15 8.56
N ALA A 2 64.13 -60.00 7.95
CA ALA A 2 63.05 -59.13 8.40
C ALA A 2 61.75 -59.62 7.75
N LYS A 3 60.79 -60.07 8.56
CA LYS A 3 59.42 -60.35 8.13
C LYS A 3 58.61 -59.08 8.34
N ASN A 4 58.18 -58.44 7.24
CA ASN A 4 57.16 -57.39 7.30
C ASN A 4 55.81 -58.03 7.69
N PRO A 5 55.01 -57.41 8.57
CA PRO A 5 53.66 -57.88 8.84
C PRO A 5 52.71 -57.44 7.70
N PRO A 6 51.59 -58.17 7.47
CA PRO A 6 50.64 -57.82 6.43
C PRO A 6 49.85 -56.57 6.86
N GLU A 7 49.82 -55.55 5.99
CA GLU A 7 48.87 -54.45 6.10
C GLU A 7 47.45 -55.00 6.01
N ASN A 8 46.67 -54.73 7.06
CA ASN A 8 45.32 -55.25 7.23
C ASN A 8 44.38 -54.61 6.20
N CYS A 9 43.87 -55.42 5.27
CA CYS A 9 43.00 -55.02 4.16
C CYS A 9 41.61 -54.51 4.62
N GLU A 10 41.20 -54.81 5.85
CA GLU A 10 39.87 -54.42 6.38
C GLU A 10 39.77 -52.93 6.73
N ASP A 11 40.86 -52.30 7.14
CA ASP A 11 40.89 -50.90 7.56
C ASP A 11 40.66 -49.95 6.37
N CYS A 12 41.18 -50.33 5.20
CA CYS A 12 40.99 -49.62 3.94
C CYS A 12 39.52 -49.56 3.50
N HIS A 13 38.73 -50.60 3.77
CA HIS A 13 37.32 -50.64 3.40
C HIS A 13 36.44 -49.77 4.31
N ILE A 14 36.76 -49.73 5.61
CA ILE A 14 36.05 -48.90 6.59
C ILE A 14 36.34 -47.42 6.34
N LEU A 15 37.60 -47.04 6.14
CA LEU A 15 37.99 -45.66 5.81
C LEU A 15 37.33 -45.16 4.52
N ASN A 16 37.23 -46.02 3.50
CA ASN A 16 36.55 -45.68 2.24
C ASN A 16 35.03 -45.52 2.41
N ALA A 17 34.39 -46.34 3.25
CA ALA A 17 32.95 -46.25 3.52
C ALA A 17 32.58 -44.98 4.32
N GLU A 18 33.42 -44.59 5.29
CA GLU A 18 33.25 -43.35 6.07
C GLU A 18 33.49 -42.11 5.21
N ALA A 19 34.52 -42.13 4.36
CA ALA A 19 34.76 -41.06 3.39
C ALA A 19 33.63 -40.90 2.35
N PHE A 20 32.97 -42.00 1.96
CA PHE A 20 31.84 -41.94 1.03
C PHE A 20 30.56 -41.41 1.70
N LYS A 21 30.32 -41.75 2.97
CA LYS A 21 29.24 -41.18 3.79
C LYS A 21 29.43 -39.69 4.03
N SER A 22 30.64 -39.25 4.39
CA SER A 22 30.93 -37.83 4.62
C SER A 22 30.79 -36.99 3.34
N LYS A 23 31.26 -37.50 2.19
CA LYS A 23 31.08 -36.85 0.87
C LYS A 23 29.61 -36.72 0.47
N LYS A 24 28.78 -37.74 0.72
CA LYS A 24 27.33 -37.69 0.45
C LYS A 24 26.62 -36.70 1.35
N ILE A 25 26.94 -36.67 2.65
CA ILE A 25 26.37 -35.72 3.62
C ILE A 25 26.76 -34.29 3.27
N CYS A 26 28.02 -34.05 2.89
CA CYS A 26 28.50 -32.74 2.46
C CYS A 26 27.80 -32.25 1.18
N LYS A 27 27.59 -33.14 0.19
CA LYS A 27 26.81 -32.82 -1.02
C LYS A 27 25.34 -32.54 -0.69
N LEU A 28 24.72 -33.32 0.20
CA LEU A 28 23.33 -33.12 0.61
C LEU A 28 23.15 -31.77 1.31
N LEU A 29 24.04 -31.41 2.24
CA LEU A 29 24.04 -30.11 2.91
C LEU A 29 24.22 -28.96 1.91
N LYS A 30 25.07 -29.12 0.90
CA LYS A 30 25.28 -28.11 -0.14
C LYS A 30 24.04 -27.92 -1.03
N ILE A 31 23.35 -29.00 -1.38
CA ILE A 31 22.09 -28.94 -2.14
C ILE A 31 21.00 -28.31 -1.28
N CYS A 32 20.89 -28.71 -0.01
CA CYS A 32 19.91 -28.17 0.92
C CYS A 32 20.11 -26.65 1.09
N GLY A 33 21.35 -26.21 1.29
CA GLY A 33 21.69 -24.79 1.35
C GLY A 33 21.36 -24.03 0.07
N LEU A 34 21.58 -24.63 -1.10
CA LEU A 34 21.19 -24.04 -2.38
C LEU A 34 19.67 -23.87 -2.49
N VAL A 35 18.90 -24.89 -2.14
CA VAL A 35 17.44 -24.87 -2.16
C VAL A 35 16.88 -23.83 -1.21
N PHE A 36 17.39 -23.78 0.04
CA PHE A 36 17.00 -22.76 1.01
C PHE A 36 17.39 -21.35 0.58
N GLY A 37 18.56 -21.18 -0.04
CA GLY A 37 19.00 -19.90 -0.59
C GLY A 37 18.08 -19.39 -1.69
N ILE A 38 17.71 -20.26 -2.64
CA ILE A 38 16.77 -19.94 -3.72
C ILE A 38 15.39 -19.58 -3.13
N LEU A 39 14.88 -20.38 -2.20
CA LEU A 39 13.60 -20.13 -1.55
C LEU A 39 13.57 -18.77 -0.83
N ALA A 40 14.63 -18.45 -0.08
CA ALA A 40 14.76 -17.17 0.59
C ALA A 40 14.79 -16.01 -0.42
N LEU A 41 15.55 -16.13 -1.50
CA LEU A 41 15.60 -15.15 -2.58
C LEU A 41 14.23 -14.92 -3.21
N THR A 42 13.49 -15.99 -3.51
CA THR A 42 12.12 -15.87 -4.06
C THR A 42 11.18 -15.15 -3.10
N LEU A 43 11.25 -15.44 -1.79
CA LEU A 43 10.41 -14.79 -0.80
C LEU A 43 10.73 -13.29 -0.66
N ILE A 44 12.01 -12.92 -0.73
CA ILE A 44 12.45 -11.51 -0.70
C ILE A 44 11.90 -10.77 -1.91
N VAL A 45 12.04 -11.34 -3.11
CA VAL A 45 11.53 -10.72 -4.35
C VAL A 45 10.01 -10.59 -4.32
N LEU A 46 9.27 -11.58 -3.81
CA LEU A 46 7.82 -11.50 -3.67
C LEU A 46 7.39 -10.44 -2.66
N PHE A 47 8.07 -10.34 -1.52
CA PHE A 47 7.77 -9.34 -0.49
C PHE A 47 8.06 -7.91 -0.95
N TRP A 48 9.19 -7.70 -1.61
CA TRP A 48 9.55 -6.40 -2.17
C TRP A 48 8.68 -6.05 -3.37
N GLY A 49 8.46 -7.02 -4.27
CA GLY A 49 7.59 -6.88 -5.43
C GLY A 49 6.18 -6.49 -5.02
N SER A 50 5.56 -7.21 -4.09
CA SER A 50 4.21 -6.87 -3.60
C SER A 50 4.14 -5.47 -2.97
N LYS A 51 5.16 -5.02 -2.23
CA LYS A 51 5.20 -3.65 -1.69
C LYS A 51 5.37 -2.57 -2.77
N HIS A 52 6.20 -2.82 -3.78
CA HIS A 52 6.47 -1.83 -4.82
C HIS A 52 5.38 -1.78 -5.90
N PHE A 53 4.69 -2.89 -6.14
CA PHE A 53 3.65 -3.00 -7.17
C PHE A 53 2.24 -2.71 -6.69
N TRP A 54 2.01 -2.61 -5.37
CA TRP A 54 0.71 -2.16 -4.87
C TRP A 54 0.70 -0.63 -4.80
N PRO A 55 0.04 0.06 -5.74
CA PRO A 55 -0.16 1.50 -5.60
C PRO A 55 -0.96 1.75 -4.32
N GLU A 56 -0.58 2.80 -3.59
CA GLU A 56 -1.45 3.39 -2.59
C GLU A 56 -2.80 3.71 -3.26
N THR A 57 -3.91 3.42 -2.58
CA THR A 57 -5.24 3.56 -3.15
C THR A 57 -5.40 4.94 -3.79
N PRO A 58 -6.02 5.02 -4.99
CA PRO A 58 -6.06 6.27 -5.74
C PRO A 58 -6.86 7.32 -4.97
N LYS A 59 -6.16 8.35 -4.47
CA LYS A 59 -6.77 9.63 -4.11
C LYS A 59 -7.35 10.21 -5.39
N LYS A 60 -8.68 10.40 -5.43
CA LYS A 60 -9.34 10.92 -6.62
C LYS A 60 -9.55 12.42 -6.45
N THR A 61 -8.84 13.21 -7.24
CA THR A 61 -9.08 14.64 -7.37
C THR A 61 -9.96 14.86 -8.59
N TYR A 62 -11.12 15.46 -8.38
CA TYR A 62 -12.04 15.85 -9.44
C TYR A 62 -11.94 17.36 -9.61
N ASP A 63 -11.47 17.80 -10.78
CA ASP A 63 -11.68 19.18 -11.21
C ASP A 63 -13.13 19.30 -11.65
N MET A 64 -14.01 19.59 -10.69
CA MET A 64 -15.42 19.82 -10.98
C MET A 64 -15.58 21.27 -11.44
N GLU A 65 -15.50 21.48 -12.76
CA GLU A 65 -15.98 22.71 -13.42
C GLU A 65 -17.52 22.85 -13.36
N HIS A 66 -18.18 22.24 -12.37
CA HIS A 66 -19.57 22.54 -12.08
C HIS A 66 -19.62 23.97 -11.55
N THR A 67 -20.16 24.86 -12.38
CA THR A 67 -20.33 26.29 -12.15
C THR A 67 -21.07 26.55 -10.84
N PHE A 68 -20.33 26.59 -9.74
CA PHE A 68 -20.83 27.11 -8.49
C PHE A 68 -20.87 28.63 -8.63
N TYR A 69 -22.08 29.15 -8.71
CA TYR A 69 -22.31 30.58 -8.68
C TYR A 69 -22.29 31.02 -7.22
N SER A 70 -21.23 31.73 -6.83
CA SER A 70 -21.16 32.40 -5.54
C SER A 70 -21.17 33.89 -5.80
N ASN A 71 -22.13 34.63 -5.22
CA ASN A 71 -22.37 36.05 -5.52
C ASN A 71 -22.63 36.36 -7.01
N GLY A 72 -23.19 35.42 -7.78
CA GLY A 72 -23.51 35.64 -9.20
C GLY A 72 -22.31 35.49 -10.15
N GLU A 73 -21.11 35.21 -9.64
CA GLU A 73 -19.93 34.90 -10.46
C GLU A 73 -19.65 33.39 -10.47
N LYS A 74 -19.29 32.86 -11.64
CA LYS A 74 -18.83 31.48 -11.79
C LYS A 74 -17.49 31.33 -11.08
N LYS A 75 -17.42 30.51 -10.04
CA LYS A 75 -16.15 30.17 -9.38
C LYS A 75 -15.71 28.76 -9.74
N LYS A 76 -14.41 28.60 -9.98
CA LYS A 76 -13.79 27.29 -10.15
C LYS A 76 -13.63 26.64 -8.78
N ILE A 77 -14.11 25.41 -8.63
CA ILE A 77 -14.01 24.63 -7.40
C ILE A 77 -13.23 23.36 -7.68
N TYR A 78 -12.29 23.05 -6.81
CA TYR A 78 -11.56 21.78 -6.82
C TYR A 78 -12.13 20.89 -5.72
N MET A 79 -12.52 19.66 -6.09
CA MET A 79 -13.01 18.66 -5.15
C MET A 79 -12.00 17.52 -5.05
N GLU A 80 -11.69 17.12 -3.83
CA GLU A 80 -10.82 15.99 -3.55
C GLU A 80 -11.55 15.00 -2.65
N ILE A 81 -11.57 13.73 -3.06
CA ILE A 81 -12.21 12.65 -2.31
C ILE A 81 -11.15 11.63 -1.91
N ASP A 82 -10.99 11.45 -0.60
CA ASP A 82 -10.22 10.36 -0.01
C ASP A 82 -11.16 9.26 0.51
N PRO A 83 -11.24 8.11 -0.19
CA PRO A 83 -12.13 7.03 0.19
C PRO A 83 -11.63 6.25 1.43
N ILE A 84 -10.33 6.29 1.78
CA ILE A 84 -9.82 5.61 2.99
C ILE A 84 -10.24 6.40 4.23
N THR A 85 -10.00 7.70 4.22
CA THR A 85 -10.31 8.54 5.37
C THR A 85 -11.78 8.96 5.39
N LYS A 86 -12.53 8.72 4.30
CA LYS A 86 -13.89 9.22 4.08
C LYS A 86 -13.93 10.74 4.24
N THR A 87 -12.99 11.40 3.58
CA THR A 87 -12.84 12.86 3.62
C THR A 87 -13.10 13.45 2.26
N GLU A 88 -13.89 14.51 2.21
CA GLU A 88 -14.11 15.31 1.02
C GLU A 88 -13.63 16.73 1.28
N ILE A 89 -12.84 17.28 0.35
CA ILE A 89 -12.29 18.64 0.46
C ILE A 89 -12.74 19.44 -0.75
N PHE A 90 -13.37 20.57 -0.49
CA PHE A 90 -13.75 21.57 -1.47
C PHE A 90 -12.85 22.78 -1.32
N ARG A 91 -12.19 23.16 -2.41
CA ARG A 91 -11.37 24.37 -2.48
C ARG A 91 -11.99 25.31 -3.51
N SER A 92 -12.31 26.52 -3.08
CA SER A 92 -12.87 27.56 -3.93
C SER A 92 -12.08 28.86 -3.78
N GLY A 93 -11.91 29.60 -4.87
CA GLY A 93 -11.12 30.84 -4.89
C GLY A 93 -9.62 30.61 -5.04
N ASN A 94 -8.84 31.69 -4.93
CA ASN A 94 -7.39 31.69 -5.05
C ASN A 94 -6.78 32.76 -4.13
N GLY A 95 -5.60 32.49 -3.57
CA GLY A 95 -4.89 33.43 -2.71
C GLY A 95 -5.68 33.79 -1.45
N THR A 96 -5.93 35.08 -1.23
CA THR A 96 -6.63 35.57 -0.03
C THR A 96 -8.12 35.25 -0.03
N ASP A 97 -8.73 35.07 -1.21
CA ASP A 97 -10.16 34.76 -1.33
C ASP A 97 -10.42 33.25 -1.31
N GLU A 98 -9.37 32.46 -1.07
CA GLU A 98 -9.47 31.01 -0.97
C GLU A 98 -10.27 30.60 0.28
N THR A 99 -11.22 29.70 0.07
CA THR A 99 -11.99 29.02 1.11
C THR A 99 -11.82 27.52 0.94
N LEU A 100 -11.50 26.85 2.05
CA LEU A 100 -11.35 25.40 2.16
C LEU A 100 -12.49 24.85 3.02
N GLU A 101 -13.34 24.03 2.45
CA GLU A 101 -14.36 23.27 3.18
C GLU A 101 -13.97 21.80 3.22
N VAL A 102 -13.92 21.21 4.40
CA VAL A 102 -13.46 19.85 4.67
C VAL A 102 -14.57 19.09 5.37
N HIS A 103 -15.04 18.01 4.77
CA HIS A 103 -16.02 17.09 5.35
C HIS A 103 -15.31 15.81 5.79
N ASP A 104 -15.28 15.58 7.09
CA ASP A 104 -14.83 14.32 7.69
C ASP A 104 -16.06 13.49 8.07
N PHE A 105 -16.48 12.61 7.17
CA PHE A 105 -17.63 11.73 7.41
C PHE A 105 -17.30 10.64 8.43
N LYS A 106 -16.02 10.24 8.55
CA LYS A 106 -15.61 9.21 9.51
C LYS A 106 -15.85 9.68 10.95
N ASN A 107 -15.44 10.91 11.25
CA ASN A 107 -15.57 11.49 12.58
C ASN A 107 -16.86 12.31 12.75
N GLY A 108 -17.50 12.72 11.65
CA GLY A 108 -18.75 13.48 11.67
C GLY A 108 -18.52 14.97 11.91
N TYR A 109 -17.49 15.55 11.30
CA TYR A 109 -17.17 16.97 11.42
C TYR A 109 -17.08 17.63 10.05
N THR A 110 -17.51 18.88 9.96
CA THR A 110 -17.21 19.77 8.83
C THR A 110 -16.37 20.93 9.34
N GLY A 111 -15.31 21.27 8.62
CA GLY A 111 -14.52 22.48 8.84
C GLY A 111 -14.61 23.41 7.64
N ILE A 112 -14.77 24.72 7.87
CA ILE A 112 -14.67 25.74 6.82
C ILE A 112 -13.58 26.72 7.23
N TYR A 113 -12.53 26.82 6.43
CA TYR A 113 -11.40 27.71 6.64
C TYR A 113 -11.36 28.79 5.56
N PHE A 114 -11.35 30.05 6.00
CA PHE A 114 -11.21 31.21 5.13
C PHE A 114 -9.77 31.69 5.18
N VAL A 115 -9.01 31.51 4.10
CA VAL A 115 -7.57 31.78 4.06
C VAL A 115 -7.27 33.25 4.35
N GLY A 116 -7.95 34.18 3.67
CA GLY A 116 -7.72 35.62 3.86
C GLY A 116 -8.12 36.13 5.24
N LEU A 117 -9.07 35.48 5.91
CA LEU A 117 -9.52 35.86 7.25
C LEU A 117 -8.77 35.12 8.36
N GLN A 118 -8.05 34.06 8.03
CA GLN A 118 -7.42 33.14 8.99
C GLN A 118 -8.41 32.61 10.04
N LYS A 119 -9.66 32.41 9.64
CA LYS A 119 -10.75 31.93 10.51
C LYS A 119 -11.18 30.53 10.10
N CYS A 120 -11.40 29.68 11.10
CA CYS A 120 -11.93 28.33 10.92
C CYS A 120 -13.25 28.19 11.68
N PHE A 121 -14.26 27.64 11.03
CA PHE A 121 -15.54 27.26 11.63
C PHE A 121 -15.64 25.74 11.60
N ILE A 122 -15.98 25.13 12.74
CA ILE A 122 -16.13 23.68 12.86
C ILE A 122 -17.56 23.40 13.32
N LYS A 123 -18.24 22.50 12.62
CA LYS A 123 -19.56 22.00 12.98
C LYS A 123 -19.56 20.48 12.97
N THR A 124 -20.48 19.89 13.71
CA THR A 124 -20.78 18.46 13.59
C THR A 124 -21.65 18.21 12.35
N GLN A 125 -21.47 17.07 11.69
CA GLN A 125 -22.29 16.60 10.58
C GLN A 125 -22.62 15.11 10.74
N ILE A 126 -23.51 14.60 9.89
CA ILE A 126 -23.79 13.17 9.81
C ILE A 126 -22.55 12.40 9.37
N LYS A 127 -22.38 11.19 9.90
CA LYS A 127 -21.23 10.30 9.61
C LYS A 127 -21.40 9.48 8.33
N VAL A 128 -22.47 9.74 7.60
CA VAL A 128 -22.87 9.02 6.39
C VAL A 128 -22.65 9.95 5.22
N ILE A 129 -22.02 9.44 4.16
CA ILE A 129 -21.91 10.15 2.89
C ILE A 129 -23.32 10.16 2.29
N PRO A 130 -23.91 11.33 1.99
CA PRO A 130 -25.22 11.39 1.36
C PRO A 130 -25.20 10.60 0.05
N GLU A 131 -26.14 9.68 -0.11
CA GLU A 131 -26.36 9.05 -1.41
C GLU A 131 -27.02 10.10 -2.32
N PHE A 132 -26.48 10.29 -3.52
CA PHE A 132 -27.13 11.11 -4.54
C PHE A 132 -28.43 10.40 -4.92
N SER A 133 -29.58 10.91 -4.48
CA SER A 133 -30.85 10.54 -5.09
C SER A 133 -30.85 11.11 -6.50
N GLU A 134 -30.97 10.24 -7.51
CA GLU A 134 -31.27 10.67 -8.87
C GLU A 134 -32.48 11.62 -8.83
N PRO A 135 -32.46 12.75 -9.55
CA PRO A 135 -33.62 13.63 -9.57
C PRO A 135 -34.80 12.83 -10.12
N GLU A 136 -35.87 12.71 -9.33
CA GLU A 136 -37.16 12.22 -9.82
C GLU A 136 -37.53 13.11 -11.01
N GLU A 137 -37.56 12.54 -12.22
CA GLU A 137 -38.10 13.22 -13.39
C GLU A 137 -39.54 13.64 -13.05
N GLU A 138 -39.74 14.93 -12.90
CA GLU A 138 -41.06 15.55 -12.77
C GLU A 138 -41.78 15.28 -14.10
N ILE A 139 -42.62 14.25 -14.12
CA ILE A 139 -43.52 13.96 -15.23
C ILE A 139 -44.59 15.05 -15.17
N ASP A 140 -44.42 16.08 -16.00
CA ASP A 140 -45.48 17.05 -16.30
C ASP A 140 -46.66 16.30 -16.97
N GLU A 141 -47.81 16.22 -16.28
CA GLU A 141 -49.13 15.88 -16.84
C GLU A 141 -49.96 17.13 -17.10
#